data_AF-A0A534RNA4-F1
#
_entry.id   AF-A0A534RNA4-F1
#
_cell.length_a   1.000
_cell.length_b   1.000
_cell.length_c   1.000
_cell.angle_alpha   90.00
_cell.angle_beta   90.00
_cell.angle_gamma   90.00
#
_symmetry.space_group_name_H-M   'P 1'
#
loop_
_entity.id
_entity.type
_entity.pdbx_description
1 polymer ?
#
loop_
_entity_poly.entity_id
_entity_poly.type
_entity_poly.pdbx_seq_one_letter_code
_entity_poly.pdbx_strand_id
1 'polypeptide(L)' 'MIRSWRCRLRMTQEELARALGVTLSTLNRWENGHVLPSRLAWRELEQFSTKHSCRL' A
#
# COMPACT_ATOMS: atom_id res chain seq x y z
N MET A 1 6.92 -2.36 6.52
CA MET A 1 6.65 -3.31 5.42
C MET A 1 6.09 -2.59 4.20
N ILE A 2 4.88 -2.02 4.29
CA ILE A 2 4.22 -1.33 3.15
C ILE A 2 5.08 -0.20 2.57
N ARG A 3 5.70 0.64 3.42
CA ARG A 3 6.63 1.69 2.97
C ARG A 3 7.80 1.16 2.15
N SER A 4 8.46 0.10 2.62
CA SER A 4 9.59 -0.51 1.93
C SER A 4 9.19 -1.11 0.59
N TRP A 5 8.02 -1.74 0.52
CA TRP A 5 7.45 -2.22 -0.73
C TRP A 5 7.10 -1.07 -1.69
N ARG A 6 6.45 -0.01 -1.22
CA ARG A 6 6.18 1.19 -2.02
C ARG A 6 7.46 1.81 -2.58
N CYS A 7 8.52 1.89 -1.77
CA CYS A 7 9.82 2.39 -2.23
C CYS A 7 10.45 1.50 -3.32
N ARG A 8 10.29 0.17 -3.24
CA ARG A 8 10.73 -0.76 -4.30
C ARG A 8 9.96 -0.53 -5.61
N LEU A 9 8.69 -0.15 -5.52
CA LEU A 9 7.86 0.24 -6.66
C LEU A 9 8.14 1.67 -7.16
N ARG A 10 9.01 2.43 -6.48
CA ARG A 10 9.32 3.85 -6.77
C ARG A 10 8.08 4.75 -6.80
N MET A 11 7.09 4.45 -5.96
CA MET A 11 5.86 5.23 -5.84
C MET A 11 5.91 6.20 -4.67
N THR A 12 5.31 7.37 -4.84
CA THR A 12 4.91 8.28 -3.76
C THR A 12 3.75 7.69 -2.95
N GLN A 13 3.50 8.22 -1.75
CA GLN A 13 2.36 7.76 -0.95
C GLN A 13 1.04 8.07 -1.68
N GLU A 14 0.95 9.20 -2.37
CA GLU A 14 -0.20 9.63 -3.16
C GLU A 14 -0.50 8.69 -4.32
N GLU A 15 0.54 8.27 -5.06
CA GLU A 15 0.41 7.32 -6.17
C GLU A 15 -0.10 5.97 -5.68
N LEU A 16 0.51 5.42 -4.62
CA LEU A 16 0.08 4.13 -4.08
C LEU A 16 -1.33 4.22 -3.48
N ALA A 17 -1.65 5.30 -2.78
CA ALA A 17 -2.97 5.51 -2.19
C ALA A 17 -4.06 5.57 -3.29
N ARG A 18 -3.79 6.32 -4.36
CA ARG A 18 -4.69 6.37 -5.54
C ARG A 18 -4.85 5.00 -6.18
N ALA A 19 -3.77 4.25 -6.32
CA ALA A 19 -3.79 2.93 -6.94
C ALA A 19 -4.55 1.88 -6.11
N LEU A 20 -4.56 2.04 -4.78
CA LEU A 20 -5.31 1.20 -3.84
C LEU A 20 -6.72 1.74 -3.52
N GLY A 21 -7.12 2.88 -4.08
CA GLY A 21 -8.42 3.49 -3.81
C GLY A 21 -8.60 4.03 -2.38
N VAL A 22 -7.51 4.39 -1.70
CA VAL A 22 -7.52 4.94 -0.33
C VAL A 22 -6.99 6.35 -0.29
N THR A 23 -7.21 7.06 0.81
CA THR A 23 -6.63 8.39 1.01
C THR A 23 -5.14 8.30 1.39
N LEU A 24 -4.39 9.36 1.07
CA LEU A 24 -3.00 9.53 1.53
C LEU A 24 -2.88 9.35 3.05
N SER A 25 -3.80 9.94 3.81
CA SER A 25 -3.84 9.84 5.27
C SER A 25 -4.05 8.41 5.77
N THR A 26 -4.81 7.60 5.04
CA THR A 26 -5.02 6.18 5.35
C THR A 26 -3.74 5.38 5.14
N LEU A 27 -3.10 5.54 3.97
CA LEU A 27 -1.83 4.88 3.68
C LEU A 27 -0.73 5.30 4.67
N ASN A 28 -0.66 6.59 5.02
CA ASN A 28 0.32 7.10 5.99
C ASN A 28 0.17 6.44 7.37
N ARG A 29 -1.06 6.17 7.84
CA ARG A 29 -1.29 5.45 9.10
C ARG A 29 -0.84 3.99 9.01
N TRP A 30 -1.05 3.33 7.87
CA TRP A 30 -0.56 1.96 7.65
C TRP A 30 0.95 1.88 7.63
N GLU A 31 1.62 2.80 6.93
CA GLU A 31 3.08 2.82 6.82
C GLU A 31 3.77 3.08 8.16
N ASN A 32 3.17 3.90 9.02
CA ASN A 32 3.67 4.20 10.36
C ASN A 32 3.15 3.25 11.44
N GLY A 33 2.36 2.23 11.08
CA GLY A 33 1.86 1.22 12.03
C GLY A 33 0.80 1.73 13.02
N HIS A 34 0.23 2.92 12.79
CA HIS A 34 -0.82 3.48 13.65
C HIS A 34 -2.13 2.69 13.52
N VAL A 35 -2.39 2.13 12.33
CA VAL A 35 -3.57 1.31 12.02
C VAL A 35 -3.16 0.21 11.06
N LEU A 36 -3.66 -1.01 11.26
CA LEU A 36 -3.46 -2.10 10.30
C LEU A 36 -4.49 -2.02 9.16
N PRO A 37 -4.11 -2.38 7.92
CA PRO A 37 -5.07 -2.50 6.82
C PRO A 37 -6.20 -3.47 7.20
N SER A 38 -7.42 -3.17 6.75
CA SER A 38 -8.54 -4.11 6.88
C SER A 38 -8.30 -5.34 6.02
N ARG A 39 -9.07 -6.42 6.24
CA ARG A 39 -9.01 -7.63 5.41
C ARG A 39 -9.20 -7.32 3.91
N LEU A 40 -10.08 -6.37 3.57
CA LEU A 40 -10.27 -5.93 2.20
C LEU A 40 -9.02 -5.22 1.66
N ALA A 41 -8.47 -4.28 2.43
CA ALA A 41 -7.25 -3.56 2.05
C ALA A 41 -6.04 -4.50 1.88
N TRP A 42 -5.92 -5.54 2.70
CA TRP A 42 -4.90 -6.57 2.52
C TRP A 42 -5.06 -7.32 1.19
N ARG A 43 -6.29 -7.66 0.80
CA ARG A 43 -6.55 -8.28 -0.51
C ARG A 43 -6.18 -7.36 -1.67
N GLU A 44 -6.45 -6.06 -1.55
CA GLU A 44 -6.05 -5.09 -2.58
C GLU A 44 -4.52 -4.96 -2.67
N LEU A 45 -3.83 -4.93 -1.53
CA LEU A 45 -2.36 -4.93 -1.47
C LEU A 45 -1.75 -6.18 -2.13
N GLU A 46 -2.29 -7.36 -1.84
CA GLU A 46 -1.84 -8.63 -2.43
C GLU A 46 -2.09 -8.67 -3.95
N GLN A 47 -3.28 -8.27 -4.39
CA GLN A 47 -3.61 -8.19 -5.82
C GLN A 47 -2.70 -7.20 -6.55
N PHE A 48 -2.43 -6.05 -5.93
CA PHE A 48 -1.54 -5.05 -6.48
C PHE A 48 -0.10 -5.58 -6.60
N SER A 49 0.38 -6.29 -5.58
CA SER A 49 1.71 -6.92 -5.56
C SER A 49 1.89 -7.95 -6.69
N THR A 50 0.82 -8.72 -6.97
CA THR A 50 0.80 -9.71 -8.05
C THR A 50 0.84 -9.03 -9.42
N LYS A 51 0.05 -7.97 -9.62
CA LYS A 51 0.04 -7.19 -10.87
C LYS A 51 1.40 -6.58 -11.20
N HIS A 52 2.15 -6.16 -10.19
CA HIS A 52 3.46 -5.51 -10.36
C HIS A 52 4.65 -6.48 -10.28
N SER A 53 4.39 -7.80 -10.21
CA SER A 53 5.43 -8.83 -10.01
C SER A 53 6.39 -8.51 -8.86
N CYS A 54 5.91 -7.84 -7.81
CA CYS A 54 6.71 -7.34 -6.71
C CYS A 54 6.05 -7.72 -5.38
N ARG A 55 6.63 -8.69 -4.67
CA ARG A 55 6.09 -9.20 -3.41
C ARG A 55 6.07 -8.13 -2.32
N LEU A 56 4.91 -7.98 -1.67
CA LEU A 56 4.70 -7.11 -0.51
C LEU A 56 5.70 -7.40 0.61
#